data_AF-A0A6G3MFC9-F1
#
_entry.id   AF-A0A6G3MFC9-F1
#
_cell.length_a   1.000
_cell.length_b   1.000
_cell.length_c   1.000
_cell.angle_alpha   90.00
_cell.angle_beta   90.00
_cell.angle_gamma   90.00
#
_symmetry.space_group_name_H-M   'P 1'
#
loop_
_entity.id
_entity.type
_entity.pdbx_description
1 polymer ?
#
loop_
_entity_poly.entity_id
_entity_poly.type
_entity_poly.pdbx_seq_one_letter_code
_entity_poly.pdbx_strand_id
1 'polypeptide(L)'
;MSSSNTCLICRYLTIIVYLNDGMKGGETAFPVADLNDSNTDEFINETELHENWKKGNKNYTLLVSPKKGNALMWYNHHLDENNMLGRLDYFSLHSGLDITEGEKWIMTFWILGLPSKFLKYPNLQSP
;
A
#
# COMPACT_ATOMS: atom_id res chain seq x y z
N MET A 1 22.86 -2.84 14.60
CA MET A 1 22.12 -4.10 14.83
C MET A 1 20.98 -4.14 13.82
N SER A 2 21.09 -5.00 12.81
CA SER A 2 20.04 -5.18 11.79
C SER A 2 18.79 -5.75 12.48
N SER A 3 17.76 -4.94 12.66
CA SER A 3 16.44 -5.45 13.04
C SER A 3 15.94 -6.26 11.85
N SER A 4 16.06 -7.59 11.94
CA SER A 4 15.36 -8.45 11.00
C SER A 4 13.86 -8.30 11.29
N ASN A 5 13.21 -7.36 10.63
CA ASN A 5 11.75 -7.21 10.66
C ASN A 5 11.16 -8.47 10.01
N THR A 6 10.95 -9.51 10.82
CA THR A 6 10.33 -10.76 10.38
C THR A 6 8.87 -10.48 10.08
N CYS A 7 8.60 -10.16 8.82
CA CYS A 7 7.25 -10.04 8.31
C CYS A 7 6.64 -11.43 8.13
N LEU A 8 5.63 -11.76 8.94
CA LEU A 8 4.96 -13.08 8.90
C LEU A 8 4.05 -13.22 7.66
N ILE A 9 3.46 -12.11 7.17
CA ILE A 9 2.69 -12.04 5.93
C ILE A 9 3.07 -10.74 5.22
N CYS A 10 3.96 -10.84 4.23
CA CYS A 10 4.39 -9.69 3.46
C CYS A 10 3.71 -9.64 2.10
N ARG A 11 2.94 -8.59 1.86
CA ARG A 11 2.26 -8.34 0.59
C ARG A 11 3.22 -7.58 -0.29
N TYR A 12 3.93 -8.25 -1.18
CA TYR A 12 4.86 -7.57 -2.08
C TYR A 12 4.13 -6.62 -3.03
N LEU A 13 3.00 -7.08 -3.58
CA LEU A 13 2.19 -6.33 -4.53
C LEU A 13 0.74 -6.29 -4.06
N THR A 14 0.08 -5.16 -4.28
CA THR A 14 -1.38 -5.05 -4.18
C THR A 14 -1.95 -4.72 -5.55
N ILE A 15 -3.02 -5.42 -5.93
CA ILE A 15 -3.82 -5.10 -7.10
C ILE A 15 -5.26 -4.89 -6.64
N ILE A 16 -5.85 -3.74 -6.99
CA ILE A 16 -7.28 -3.48 -6.82
C ILE A 16 -7.92 -3.43 -8.20
N VAL A 17 -9.00 -4.19 -8.39
CA VAL A 17 -9.86 -4.12 -9.58
C VAL A 17 -11.17 -3.46 -9.21
N TYR A 18 -11.59 -2.45 -9.97
CA TYR A 18 -12.89 -1.79 -9.79
C TYR A 18 -13.97 -2.55 -10.57
N LEU A 19 -15.03 -2.99 -9.89
CA LEU A 19 -16.01 -3.93 -10.45
C LEU A 19 -17.28 -3.26 -10.98
N ASN A 20 -17.53 -1.99 -10.63
CA ASN A 20 -18.70 -1.22 -11.06
C ASN A 20 -18.38 0.26 -11.25
N ASP A 21 -19.32 0.95 -11.90
CA ASP A 21 -19.38 2.41 -12.05
C ASP A 21 -20.64 2.94 -11.34
N GLY A 22 -20.81 4.27 -11.34
CA GLY A 22 -22.04 4.93 -10.90
C GLY A 22 -22.01 5.46 -9.46
N MET A 23 -20.86 5.43 -8.79
CA MET A 23 -20.66 6.13 -7.53
C MET A 23 -20.12 7.55 -7.71
N LYS A 24 -20.37 8.40 -6.71
CA LYS A 24 -19.64 9.66 -6.49
C LYS A 24 -18.71 9.51 -5.29
N GLY A 25 -17.50 10.07 -5.42
CA GLY A 25 -16.41 9.80 -4.49
C GLY A 25 -15.85 8.39 -4.63
N GLY A 26 -15.33 7.83 -3.55
CA GLY A 26 -14.76 6.48 -3.55
C GLY A 26 -13.42 6.36 -4.27
N GLU A 27 -12.66 7.44 -4.41
CA GLU A 27 -11.30 7.42 -4.94
C GLU A 27 -10.39 6.50 -4.10
N THR A 28 -9.41 5.88 -4.75
CA THR A 28 -8.25 5.33 -4.03
C THR A 28 -7.23 6.46 -3.89
N ALA A 29 -6.94 6.85 -2.66
CA ALA A 29 -6.08 7.99 -2.35
C ALA A 29 -4.72 7.52 -1.81
N PHE A 30 -3.65 8.12 -2.30
CA PHE A 30 -2.29 7.99 -1.77
C PHE A 30 -1.88 9.36 -1.23
N PRO A 31 -1.85 9.55 0.11
CA PRO A 31 -1.62 10.87 0.71
C PRO A 31 -0.19 11.37 0.53
N VAL A 32 0.77 10.46 0.32
CA VAL A 32 2.19 10.79 0.29
C VAL A 32 2.89 10.36 -1.00
N ALA A 33 2.17 9.86 -2.00
CA ALA A 33 2.75 9.45 -3.28
C ALA A 33 3.53 10.62 -3.95
N ASP A 34 4.67 10.31 -4.57
CA ASP A 34 5.53 11.26 -5.28
C ASP A 34 6.00 12.48 -4.47
N LEU A 35 5.89 12.45 -3.13
CA LEU A 35 6.55 13.46 -2.28
C LEU A 35 8.07 13.28 -2.34
N ASN A 36 8.81 14.38 -2.41
CA ASN A 36 10.27 14.33 -2.32
C ASN A 36 10.71 13.96 -0.90
N ASP A 37 11.84 13.26 -0.77
CA ASP A 37 12.39 12.79 0.52
C ASP A 37 12.58 13.91 1.58
N SER A 38 12.81 15.16 1.15
CA SER A 38 12.92 16.31 2.05
C SER A 38 11.59 16.73 2.67
N ASN A 39 10.47 16.45 1.99
CA ASN A 39 9.12 16.78 2.43
C ASN A 39 8.48 15.60 3.19
N THR A 40 9.01 14.38 3.03
CA THR A 40 8.48 13.20 3.71
C THR A 40 8.83 13.13 5.17
N ASP A 41 9.99 13.60 5.63
CA ASP A 41 10.28 13.60 7.08
C ASP A 41 9.40 14.60 7.85
N GLU A 42 8.95 15.67 7.18
CA GLU A 42 7.99 16.64 7.70
C GLU A 42 6.56 16.11 7.63
N PHE A 43 6.17 15.46 6.53
CA PHE A 43 4.84 14.85 6.40
C PHE A 43 4.69 13.58 7.26
N ILE A 44 5.71 12.72 7.34
CA ILE A 44 5.70 11.43 8.08
C ILE A 44 6.18 11.64 9.52
N ASN A 45 5.75 12.73 10.16
CA ASN A 45 5.51 12.63 11.59
C ASN A 45 4.19 11.86 11.75
N GLU A 46 4.25 10.57 12.12
CA GLU A 46 3.05 9.72 12.27
C GLU A 46 1.95 10.39 13.10
N THR A 47 2.36 11.19 14.10
CA THR A 47 1.46 11.98 14.94
C THR A 47 0.72 13.05 14.14
N GLU A 48 1.43 13.73 13.25
CA GLU A 48 0.89 14.82 12.43
C GLU A 48 0.03 14.30 11.26
N LEU A 49 0.42 13.19 10.61
CA LEU A 49 -0.46 12.50 9.65
C LEU A 49 -1.77 12.08 10.32
N HIS A 50 -1.68 11.45 11.49
CA HIS A 50 -2.85 10.96 12.21
C HIS A 50 -3.72 12.13 12.71
N GLU A 51 -3.12 13.22 13.18
CA GLU A 51 -3.86 14.42 13.57
C GLU A 51 -4.48 15.17 12.39
N ASN A 52 -3.76 15.36 11.29
CA ASN A 52 -4.27 16.02 10.09
C ASN A 52 -5.42 15.21 9.48
N TRP A 53 -5.31 13.88 9.52
CA TRP A 53 -6.39 12.98 9.15
C TRP A 53 -7.62 13.14 10.07
N LYS A 54 -7.43 13.16 11.40
CA LYS A 54 -8.51 13.39 12.38
C LYS A 54 -9.15 14.78 12.26
N LYS A 55 -8.39 15.79 11.85
CA LYS A 55 -8.84 17.17 11.65
C LYS A 55 -9.50 17.40 10.28
N GLY A 56 -9.53 16.39 9.40
CA GLY A 56 -10.16 16.49 8.08
C GLY A 56 -9.33 17.23 7.03
N ASN A 57 -8.07 17.55 7.30
CA ASN A 57 -7.14 18.10 6.33
C ASN A 57 -6.65 16.97 5.40
N LYS A 58 -7.51 16.63 4.45
CA LYS A 58 -7.34 15.58 3.46
C LYS A 58 -6.49 16.08 2.28
N ASN A 59 -5.20 16.33 2.48
CA ASN A 59 -4.30 16.67 1.37
C ASN A 59 -3.74 15.38 0.76
N TYR A 60 -4.25 15.01 -0.42
CA TYR A 60 -3.83 13.83 -1.16
C TYR A 60 -2.97 14.24 -2.33
N THR A 61 -1.80 13.63 -2.49
CA THR A 61 -0.94 13.90 -3.65
C THR A 61 -1.41 13.14 -4.89
N LEU A 62 -1.96 11.94 -4.72
CA LEU A 62 -2.53 11.15 -5.79
C LEU A 62 -3.92 10.62 -5.43
N LEU A 63 -4.86 10.85 -6.34
CA LEU A 63 -6.22 10.33 -6.30
C LEU A 63 -6.51 9.54 -7.58
N VAL A 64 -6.94 8.30 -7.42
CA VAL A 64 -7.36 7.43 -8.53
C VAL A 64 -8.85 7.22 -8.46
N SER A 65 -9.57 7.80 -9.41
CA SER A 65 -11.02 7.60 -9.53
C SER A 65 -11.32 6.16 -9.97
N PRO A 66 -12.28 5.48 -9.31
CA PRO A 66 -12.66 4.14 -9.67
C PRO A 66 -13.40 4.13 -11.02
N LYS A 67 -13.04 3.18 -11.88
CA LYS A 67 -13.68 2.96 -13.17
C LYS A 67 -13.76 1.48 -13.46
N LYS A 68 -14.95 0.97 -13.74
CA LYS A 68 -15.19 -0.46 -13.96
C LYS A 68 -14.23 -1.04 -14.99
N GLY A 69 -13.65 -2.18 -14.64
CA GLY A 69 -12.71 -2.92 -15.48
C GLY A 69 -11.26 -2.42 -15.39
N ASN A 70 -11.01 -1.25 -14.82
CA ASN A 70 -9.64 -0.81 -14.54
C ASN A 70 -9.07 -1.58 -13.34
N ALA A 71 -7.77 -1.85 -13.42
CA ALA A 71 -6.96 -2.35 -12.32
C ALA A 71 -5.92 -1.30 -11.91
N LEU A 72 -5.76 -1.11 -10.61
CA LEU A 72 -4.72 -0.29 -10.00
C LEU A 72 -3.74 -1.22 -9.29
N MET A 73 -2.45 -1.06 -9.54
CA MET A 73 -1.38 -1.91 -9.02
C MET A 73 -0.26 -1.07 -8.45
N TRP A 74 0.31 -1.51 -7.32
CA TRP A 74 1.51 -0.92 -6.74
C TRP A 74 2.29 -1.96 -5.91
N TYR A 75 3.57 -1.66 -5.67
CA TYR A 75 4.44 -2.41 -4.77
C TYR A 75 4.32 -1.85 -3.36
N ASN A 76 4.22 -2.71 -2.34
CA ASN A 76 4.23 -2.25 -0.95
C ASN A 76 5.64 -2.29 -0.33
N HIS A 77 6.62 -2.87 -1.03
CA HIS A 77 7.99 -3.03 -0.56
C HIS A 77 8.98 -2.74 -1.67
N HIS A 78 10.12 -2.17 -1.29
CA HIS A 78 11.30 -2.14 -2.16
C HIS A 78 11.97 -3.52 -2.20
N LEU A 79 12.84 -3.70 -3.19
CA LEU A 79 13.78 -4.82 -3.19
C LEU A 79 14.99 -4.49 -2.30
N ASP A 80 15.53 -5.50 -1.62
CA ASP A 80 16.84 -5.37 -0.98
C ASP A 80 17.99 -5.53 -2.00
N GLU A 81 19.23 -5.40 -1.52
CA GLU A 81 20.44 -5.51 -2.34
C GLU A 81 20.59 -6.85 -3.09
N ASN A 82 19.88 -7.91 -2.65
CA ASN A 82 19.91 -9.24 -3.24
C ASN A 82 18.68 -9.51 -4.14
N ASN A 83 17.91 -8.49 -4.51
CA ASN A 83 16.62 -8.61 -5.20
C ASN A 83 15.57 -9.43 -4.43
N MET A 84 15.70 -9.51 -3.12
CA MET A 84 14.72 -10.12 -2.24
C MET A 84 13.77 -9.06 -1.68
N LEU A 85 12.73 -9.52 -0.98
CA LEU A 85 11.79 -8.62 -0.31
C LEU A 85 12.52 -7.73 0.70
N GLY A 86 12.51 -6.43 0.46
CA GLY A 86 13.17 -5.41 1.28
C GLY A 86 12.20 -4.65 2.20
N ARG A 87 12.61 -3.43 2.56
CA ARG A 87 11.85 -2.55 3.46
C ARG A 87 10.49 -2.17 2.88
N LEU A 88 9.54 -1.85 3.77
CA LEU A 88 8.24 -1.29 3.40
C LEU A 88 8.44 0.01 2.62
N ASP A 89 7.66 0.19 1.56
CA ASP A 89 7.58 1.44 0.81
C ASP A 89 6.49 2.33 1.44
N TYR A 90 6.90 3.37 2.16
CA TYR A 90 5.96 4.29 2.83
C TYR A 90 5.11 5.10 1.83
N PHE A 91 5.58 5.29 0.59
CA PHE A 91 4.83 5.96 -0.47
C PHE A 91 3.62 5.14 -0.95
N SER A 92 3.61 3.85 -0.62
CA SER A 92 2.48 2.95 -0.89
C SER A 92 1.29 3.11 0.08
N LEU A 93 1.40 4.01 1.08
CA LEU A 93 0.29 4.33 1.98
C LEU A 93 -0.92 4.76 1.15
N HIS A 94 -2.05 4.11 1.40
CA HIS A 94 -3.26 4.35 0.63
C HIS A 94 -4.52 4.18 1.48
N SER A 95 -5.61 4.74 1.00
CA SER A 95 -6.94 4.60 1.60
C SER A 95 -8.03 4.63 0.53
N GLY A 96 -9.19 4.04 0.82
CA GLY A 96 -10.40 4.28 0.04
C GLY A 96 -11.15 5.47 0.65
N LEU A 97 -11.45 6.48 -0.16
CA LEU A 97 -12.24 7.63 0.27
C LEU A 97 -13.72 7.29 0.39
N ASP A 98 -14.43 8.15 1.11
CA ASP A 98 -15.86 8.03 1.34
C ASP A 98 -16.64 8.06 0.02
N ILE A 99 -17.67 7.22 -0.06
CA ILE A 99 -18.64 7.23 -1.15
C ILE A 99 -19.80 8.11 -0.70
N THR A 100 -20.08 9.18 -1.44
CA THR A 100 -21.15 10.11 -1.07
C THR A 100 -22.48 9.74 -1.72
N GLU A 101 -22.44 9.06 -2.86
CA GLU A 101 -23.61 8.52 -3.56
C GLU A 101 -23.26 7.20 -4.26
N GLY A 102 -24.20 6.25 -4.26
CA GLY A 102 -24.02 4.92 -4.88
C GLY A 102 -23.26 3.93 -4.01
N GLU A 103 -22.65 2.93 -4.65
CA GLU A 103 -21.84 1.89 -4.00
C GLU A 103 -20.60 1.56 -4.84
N LYS A 104 -19.52 1.13 -4.18
CA LYS A 104 -18.25 0.75 -4.82
C LYS A 104 -17.93 -0.70 -4.51
N TRP A 105 -17.78 -1.50 -5.55
CA TRP A 105 -17.35 -2.89 -5.48
C TRP A 105 -15.90 -3.00 -5.96
N ILE A 106 -15.05 -3.62 -5.13
CA ILE A 106 -13.66 -3.90 -5.47
C ILE A 106 -13.32 -5.36 -5.24
N MET A 107 -12.34 -5.83 -6.00
CA MET A 107 -11.63 -7.07 -5.73
C MET A 107 -10.17 -6.74 -5.47
N THR A 108 -9.64 -7.23 -4.35
CA THR A 108 -8.25 -7.00 -3.94
C THR A 108 -7.46 -8.30 -4.04
N PHE A 109 -6.35 -8.27 -4.78
CA PHE A 109 -5.36 -9.33 -4.79
C PHE A 109 -4.10 -8.86 -4.06
N TRP A 110 -3.59 -9.71 -3.18
CA TRP A 110 -2.30 -9.53 -2.55
C TRP A 110 -1.35 -10.62 -3.02
N ILE A 111 -0.26 -10.22 -3.66
CA ILE A 111 0.82 -11.15 -4.02
C ILE A 111 1.82 -11.14 -2.87
N LEU A 112 2.04 -12.31 -2.28
CA LEU A 112 2.93 -12.44 -1.14
C LEU A 112 4.40 -12.45 -1.60
N GLY A 113 5.23 -11.68 -0.91
CA GLY A 113 6.68 -11.79 -1.02
C GLY A 113 7.15 -12.91 -0.11
N LEU A 114 7.86 -13.90 -0.68
CA LEU A 114 8.47 -14.95 0.13
C LEU A 114 9.60 -14.35 0.97
N PRO A 115 9.58 -14.51 2.30
CA PRO A 115 10.67 -14.04 3.13
C PRO A 115 11.96 -14.77 2.75
N SER A 116 13.09 -14.06 2.74
CA SER A 116 14.41 -14.61 2.39
C SER A 116 14.81 -15.84 3.20
N LYS A 117 14.26 -16.02 4.41
CA LYS A 117 14.48 -17.20 5.26
C LYS A 117 13.84 -18.49 4.71
N PHE A 118 12.75 -18.41 3.96
CA PHE A 118 12.07 -19.60 3.42
C PHE A 118 12.78 -20.18 2.19
N LEU A 119 13.54 -19.37 1.45
CA LEU A 119 14.35 -19.86 0.33
C LEU A 119 15.68 -20.49 0.78
N LYS A 120 16.15 -20.21 2.00
CA LYS A 120 17.40 -20.81 2.54
C LYS A 120 17.24 -22.25 3.05
N TYR A 121 16.02 -22.76 3.16
CA TYR A 121 15.74 -24.13 3.62
C TYR A 121 14.70 -24.85 2.75
N PRO A 122 15.03 -25.22 1.49
CA PRO A 122 14.11 -25.96 0.62
C PRO A 122 13.86 -27.41 1.06
N ASN A 123 14.64 -27.97 2.01
CA ASN A 123 14.64 -29.41 2.35
C ASN A 123 14.39 -29.72 3.84
N LEU A 124 13.53 -28.97 4.53
CA LEU A 124 12.95 -29.50 5.77
C LEU A 124 11.71 -30.32 5.40
N GLN A 125 11.93 -31.58 5.03
CA GLN A 125 10.88 -32.60 5.06
C GLN A 125 10.29 -32.62 6.47
N SER A 126 8.96 -32.61 6.54
CA SER A 126 8.17 -32.83 7.75
C SER A 126 8.60 -34.11 8.48
N PRO A 127 8.41 -34.19 9.81
CA PRO A 127 8.78 -35.37 10.60
C PRO A 127 8.12 -36.66 10.10
#